data_AF-A0A6N8NTW0-F1
#
_entry.id   AF-A0A6N8NTW0-F1
#
_cell.length_a   1.000
_cell.length_b   1.000
_cell.length_c   1.000
_cell.angle_alpha   90.00
_cell.angle_beta   90.00
_cell.angle_gamma   90.00
#
_symmetry.space_group_name_H-M   'P 1'
#
loop_
_entity.id
_entity.type
_entity.pdbx_description
1 polymer ?
#
loop_
_entity_poly.entity_id
_entity_poly.type
_entity_poly.pdbx_seq_one_letter_code
_entity_poly.pdbx_strand_id
1 'polypeptide(L)'
;IARVVSCISPAKFHECFINWMRDCHSSDDKDVIAIDGKTLRHSYDKSRRKGAIHVISAFSTMHSLVIGQIKTDEKSNEITAIPELLNMLDIKGKIITTDAMGCQKDIAEKIQKQGGDYLFAVKGNQGRLNKAFEEKF
;
A
#
# COMPACT_ATOMS: atom_id res chain seq x y z
N ILE A 1 8.99 6.65 28.50
CA ILE A 1 8.84 6.04 27.16
C ILE A 1 9.12 7.03 26.01
N ALA A 2 8.55 8.23 26.02
CA ALA A 2 8.70 9.22 24.93
C ALA A 2 10.16 9.56 24.57
N ARG A 3 11.05 9.81 25.56
CA ARG A 3 12.47 10.10 25.31
C ARG A 3 13.21 8.97 24.59
N VAL A 4 12.89 7.73 24.93
CA VAL A 4 13.51 6.54 24.30
C VAL A 4 13.01 6.42 22.86
N VAL A 5 11.70 6.54 22.64
CA VAL A 5 11.09 6.47 21.30
C VAL A 5 11.61 7.60 20.40
N SER A 6 11.81 8.81 20.93
CA SER A 6 12.34 9.95 20.16
C SER A 6 13.80 9.79 19.71
N CYS A 7 14.57 8.91 20.36
CA CYS A 7 15.95 8.63 19.98
C CYS A 7 16.07 7.59 18.86
N ILE A 8 14.98 6.88 18.54
CA ILE A 8 14.98 5.87 17.48
C ILE A 8 14.86 6.56 16.13
N SER A 9 15.78 6.24 15.21
CA SER A 9 15.67 6.69 13.82
C SER A 9 14.41 6.09 13.18
N PRO A 10 13.45 6.90 12.70
CA PRO A 10 12.22 6.40 12.09
C PRO A 10 12.48 5.52 10.86
N ALA A 11 13.48 5.88 10.05
CA ALA A 11 13.85 5.12 8.87
C ALA A 11 14.41 3.74 9.24
N LYS A 12 15.28 3.67 10.25
CA LYS A 12 15.84 2.39 10.72
C LYS A 12 14.79 1.52 11.40
N PHE A 13 13.91 2.13 12.19
CA PHE A 13 12.79 1.40 12.79
C PHE A 13 11.87 0.79 11.72
N HIS A 14 11.57 1.57 10.68
CA HIS A 14 10.75 1.11 9.56
C HIS A 14 11.42 -0.04 8.78
N GLU A 15 12.72 0.06 8.51
CA GLU A 15 13.50 -1.01 7.88
C GLU A 15 13.50 -2.30 8.71
N CYS A 16 13.77 -2.19 10.02
CA CYS A 16 13.73 -3.34 10.93
C CYS A 16 12.33 -3.97 10.99
N PHE A 17 11.29 -3.14 10.99
CA PHE A 17 9.91 -3.62 10.98
C PHE A 17 9.60 -4.41 9.71
N ILE A 18 9.95 -3.90 8.52
CA ILE A 18 9.73 -4.61 7.26
C ILE A 18 10.50 -5.94 7.23
N ASN A 19 11.75 -5.95 7.68
CA ASN A 19 12.56 -7.16 7.70
C ASN A 19 11.97 -8.21 8.65
N TRP A 20 11.57 -7.80 9.86
CA TRP A 20 10.90 -8.68 10.80
C TRP A 20 9.58 -9.24 10.23
N MET A 21 8.81 -8.40 9.53
CA MET A 21 7.57 -8.83 8.90
C MET A 21 7.81 -9.84 7.77
N ARG A 22 8.88 -9.65 6.99
CA ARG A 22 9.29 -10.61 5.95
C ARG A 22 9.68 -11.95 6.56
N ASP A 23 10.42 -11.96 7.67
CA ASP A 23 10.82 -13.19 8.35
C ASP A 23 9.62 -13.95 8.96
N CYS A 24 8.57 -13.22 9.32
CA CYS A 24 7.33 -13.80 9.85
C CYS A 24 6.36 -14.31 8.77
N HIS A 25 6.67 -14.15 7.48
CA HIS A 25 5.80 -14.58 6.37
C HIS A 25 6.48 -15.66 5.53
N SER A 26 5.83 -16.82 5.44
CA SER A 26 6.27 -17.89 4.55
C SER A 26 5.81 -17.59 3.12
N SER A 27 6.65 -17.90 2.13
CA SER A 27 6.36 -17.61 0.71
C SER A 27 5.21 -18.44 0.13
N ASP A 28 4.78 -19.49 0.82
CA ASP A 28 3.85 -20.50 0.31
C ASP A 28 2.38 -20.18 0.62
N ASP A 29 2.14 -19.12 1.38
CA ASP A 29 0.80 -18.72 1.77
C ASP A 29 0.07 -17.96 0.65
N LYS A 30 -1.09 -18.48 0.25
CA LYS A 30 -2.03 -17.80 -0.65
C LYS A 30 -2.76 -16.69 0.09
N ASP A 31 -2.09 -15.55 0.25
CA ASP A 31 -2.64 -14.39 0.94
C ASP A 31 -3.32 -13.40 -0.04
N VAL A 32 -4.25 -12.62 0.49
CA VAL A 32 -4.80 -11.43 -0.15
C VAL A 32 -4.26 -10.21 0.57
N ILE A 33 -3.50 -9.38 -0.15
CA ILE A 33 -2.88 -8.17 0.37
C ILE A 33 -3.69 -6.96 -0.11
N ALA A 34 -4.24 -6.21 0.83
CA ALA A 34 -4.96 -4.97 0.58
C ALA A 34 -4.02 -3.76 0.67
N ILE A 35 -3.94 -2.99 -0.40
CA ILE A 35 -3.19 -1.74 -0.44
C ILE A 35 -4.18 -0.57 -0.39
N ASP A 36 -4.04 0.26 0.64
CA ASP A 36 -4.93 1.39 0.89
C ASP A 36 -4.20 2.60 1.48
N GLY A 37 -4.70 3.79 1.16
CA GLY A 37 -4.22 5.08 1.66
C GLY A 37 -4.90 5.50 2.97
N LYS A 38 -4.11 5.75 4.01
CA LYS A 38 -4.55 6.23 5.32
C LYS A 38 -4.00 7.62 5.63
N THR A 39 -4.85 8.45 6.23
CA THR A 39 -4.43 9.73 6.81
C THR A 39 -4.33 9.58 8.32
N LEU A 40 -3.14 9.78 8.87
CA LEU A 40 -2.90 9.78 10.32
C LEU A 40 -3.44 11.10 10.89
N ARG A 41 -4.70 11.10 11.33
CA ARG A 41 -5.31 12.30 11.92
C ARG A 41 -4.52 12.75 13.14
N HIS A 42 -4.48 14.06 13.38
CA HIS A 42 -3.72 14.69 14.47
C HIS A 42 -2.18 14.62 14.36
N SER A 43 -1.62 14.14 13.24
CA SER A 43 -0.16 14.15 12.98
C SER A 43 0.37 15.44 12.34
N TYR A 44 -0.50 16.44 12.14
CA TYR A 44 -0.14 17.71 11.55
C TYR A 44 0.71 18.56 12.50
N ASP A 45 1.57 19.41 11.95
CA ASP A 45 2.37 20.36 12.72
C ASP A 45 2.16 21.77 12.17
N LYS A 46 1.25 22.52 12.82
CA LYS A 46 0.94 23.90 12.42
C LYS A 46 2.14 24.83 12.56
N SER A 47 2.99 24.62 13.57
CA SER A 47 4.17 25.46 13.81
C SER A 47 5.18 25.36 12.66
N ARG A 48 5.28 24.19 12.04
CA ARG A 48 6.14 23.91 10.88
C ARG A 48 5.40 23.90 9.54
N ARG A 49 4.14 24.35 9.51
CA ARG A 49 3.25 24.36 8.32
C ARG A 49 3.16 22.99 7.62
N LYS A 50 3.17 21.89 8.38
CA LYS A 50 3.04 20.53 7.84
C LYS A 50 1.61 20.02 8.00
N GLY A 51 1.03 19.54 6.90
CA GLY A 51 -0.24 18.85 6.88
C GLY A 51 -0.20 17.51 7.62
N ALA A 52 -1.34 16.82 7.67
CA ALA A 52 -1.39 15.47 8.23
C ALA A 52 -0.56 14.51 7.37
N ILE A 53 0.03 13.50 8.02
CA ILE A 53 0.80 12.47 7.34
C ILE A 53 -0.17 11.55 6.58
N HIS A 54 0.09 11.41 5.29
CA HIS A 54 -0.52 10.41 4.43
C HIS A 54 0.41 9.20 4.34
N VAL A 55 -0.16 8.00 4.43
CA VAL A 55 0.56 6.74 4.39
C VAL A 55 -0.21 5.79 3.51
N ILE A 56 0.48 5.08 2.63
CA ILE A 56 -0.07 3.91 1.97
C ILE A 56 0.39 2.66 2.71
N SER A 57 -0.52 1.72 2.98
CA SER A 57 -0.23 0.51 3.75
C SER A 57 -0.66 -0.73 2.97
N ALA A 58 0.18 -1.76 3.00
CA ALA A 58 -0.13 -3.12 2.56
C ALA A 58 -0.54 -3.95 3.78
N PHE A 59 -1.77 -4.43 3.77
CA PHE A 59 -2.38 -5.21 4.83
C PHE A 59 -2.61 -6.64 4.37
N SER A 60 -1.97 -7.59 5.05
CA SER A 60 -2.24 -9.01 4.90
C SER A 60 -3.58 -9.34 5.54
N THR A 61 -4.53 -9.82 4.75
CA THR A 61 -5.83 -10.24 5.29
C THR A 61 -5.72 -11.55 6.05
N MET A 62 -4.87 -12.47 5.59
CA MET A 62 -4.68 -13.76 6.24
C MET A 62 -4.05 -13.62 7.63
N HIS A 63 -3.07 -12.73 7.78
CA HIS A 63 -2.38 -12.50 9.04
C HIS A 63 -2.94 -11.32 9.85
N SER A 64 -3.96 -10.62 9.32
CA SER A 64 -4.60 -9.48 9.96
C SER A 64 -3.64 -8.37 10.41
N LEU A 65 -2.63 -8.08 9.59
CA LEU A 65 -1.55 -7.16 9.94
C LEU A 65 -1.04 -6.33 8.76
N VAL A 66 -0.35 -5.23 9.06
CA VAL A 66 0.33 -4.40 8.05
C VAL A 66 1.74 -4.94 7.81
N ILE A 67 2.01 -5.40 6.58
CA ILE A 67 3.31 -5.97 6.17
C ILE A 67 4.27 -4.94 5.56
N GLY A 68 3.75 -3.78 5.16
CA GLY A 68 4.55 -2.72 4.59
C GLY A 68 3.76 -1.41 4.56
N GLN A 69 4.46 -0.28 4.65
CA GLN A 69 3.84 1.03 4.55
C GLN A 69 4.81 2.08 4.04
N ILE A 70 4.34 3.08 3.30
CA ILE A 70 5.17 4.19 2.82
C ILE A 70 4.46 5.50 3.12
N LYS A 71 5.19 6.47 3.65
CA LYS A 71 4.69 7.83 3.79
C LYS A 71 4.62 8.51 2.43
N THR A 72 3.49 9.15 2.13
CA THR A 72 3.31 10.00 0.96
C THR A 72 3.19 11.47 1.38
N ASP A 73 3.57 12.38 0.48
CA ASP A 73 3.47 13.82 0.73
C ASP A 73 2.02 14.32 0.62
N GLU A 74 1.26 13.77 -0.32
CA GLU A 74 -0.14 14.06 -0.54
C GLU A 74 -0.92 12.79 -0.91
N LYS A 75 -2.26 12.86 -0.79
CA LYS A 75 -3.15 11.75 -1.15
C LYS A 75 -3.04 11.35 -2.63
N SER A 76 -2.84 12.30 -3.54
CA SER A 76 -2.67 12.05 -4.97
C SER A 76 -1.41 11.24 -5.31
N ASN A 77 -0.45 11.18 -4.39
CA ASN A 77 0.84 10.52 -4.62
C ASN A 77 0.77 9.02 -4.30
N GLU A 78 -0.40 8.50 -3.92
CA GLU A 78 -0.63 7.07 -3.69
C GLU A 78 -0.35 6.24 -4.94
N ILE A 79 -0.74 6.72 -6.13
CA ILE A 79 -0.52 6.01 -7.41
C ILE A 79 0.98 5.72 -7.65
N THR A 80 1.85 6.68 -7.35
CA THR A 80 3.30 6.52 -7.50
C THR A 80 3.92 5.73 -6.35
N ALA A 81 3.31 5.74 -5.17
CA ALA A 81 3.79 5.02 -4.00
C ALA A 81 3.44 3.52 -4.02
N ILE A 82 2.34 3.10 -4.67
CA ILE A 82 1.98 1.68 -4.81
C ILE A 82 3.14 0.87 -5.44
N PRO A 83 3.71 1.27 -6.60
CA PRO A 83 4.86 0.57 -7.17
C PRO A 83 6.08 0.47 -6.26
N GLU A 84 6.33 1.48 -5.43
CA GLU A 84 7.43 1.47 -4.46
C GLU A 84 7.16 0.46 -3.35
N LEU A 85 5.93 0.43 -2.84
CA LEU A 85 5.51 -0.51 -1.80
C LEU A 85 5.58 -1.95 -2.29
N LEU A 86 5.14 -2.22 -3.53
CA LEU A 86 5.23 -3.55 -4.13
C LEU A 86 6.68 -4.06 -4.24
N ASN A 87 7.67 -3.18 -4.47
CA ASN A 87 9.08 -3.59 -4.54
C ASN A 87 9.62 -4.12 -3.20
N MET A 88 8.98 -3.78 -2.07
CA MET A 88 9.44 -4.18 -0.75
C MET A 88 8.83 -5.51 -0.28
N LEU A 89 7.78 -5.97 -0.96
CA LEU A 89 6.94 -7.10 -0.58
C LEU A 89 7.20 -8.32 -1.47
N ASP A 90 7.14 -9.52 -0.89
CA ASP A 90 7.04 -10.75 -1.66
C ASP A 90 5.57 -11.03 -1.99
N ILE A 91 5.17 -10.72 -3.23
CA ILE A 91 3.77 -10.83 -3.69
C ILE A 91 3.54 -12.04 -4.60
N LYS A 92 4.55 -12.87 -4.82
CA LYS A 92 4.42 -14.02 -5.73
C LYS A 92 3.35 -14.98 -5.22
N GLY A 93 2.42 -15.36 -6.10
CA GLY A 93 1.29 -16.24 -5.78
C GLY A 93 0.21 -15.63 -4.88
N LYS A 94 0.28 -14.32 -4.60
CA LYS A 94 -0.65 -13.58 -3.74
C LYS A 94 -1.56 -12.68 -4.58
N ILE A 95 -2.75 -12.38 -4.06
CA ILE A 95 -3.70 -11.47 -4.72
C ILE A 95 -3.54 -10.07 -4.12
N ILE A 96 -3.27 -9.08 -4.96
CA ILE A 96 -3.21 -7.68 -4.56
C ILE A 96 -4.55 -7.00 -4.84
N THR A 97 -5.08 -6.33 -3.83
CA THR A 97 -6.30 -5.52 -3.96
C THR A 97 -5.98 -4.05 -3.73
N THR A 98 -6.62 -3.16 -4.49
CA THR A 98 -6.53 -1.72 -4.30
C THR A 98 -7.89 -1.09 -4.49
N ASP A 99 -8.04 0.15 -4.00
CA ASP A 99 -9.19 0.97 -4.31
C ASP A 99 -9.23 1.36 -5.80
N ALA A 100 -10.28 2.12 -6.17
CA ALA A 100 -10.43 2.55 -7.54
C ALA A 100 -9.33 3.51 -8.01
N MET A 101 -8.77 4.36 -7.14
CA MET A 101 -7.68 5.26 -7.52
C MET A 101 -6.43 4.48 -7.95
N GLY A 102 -6.13 3.37 -7.26
CA GLY A 102 -5.05 2.44 -7.59
C GLY A 102 -5.29 1.57 -8.83
N CYS A 103 -6.49 1.59 -9.43
CA CYS A 103 -6.79 0.83 -10.64
C CYS A 103 -6.07 1.42 -11.88
N GLN A 104 -4.79 1.11 -12.02
CA GLN A 104 -3.91 1.58 -13.10
C GLN A 104 -3.28 0.39 -13.83
N LYS A 105 -3.10 0.53 -15.14
CA LYS A 105 -2.51 -0.53 -15.99
C LYS A 105 -1.08 -0.86 -15.54
N ASP A 106 -0.27 0.15 -15.29
CA ASP A 106 1.14 -0.03 -14.90
C ASP A 106 1.28 -0.76 -13.56
N ILE A 107 0.34 -0.54 -12.62
CA ILE A 107 0.30 -1.25 -11.34
C ILE A 107 -0.07 -2.72 -11.55
N ALA A 108 -1.10 -3.00 -12.35
CA ALA A 108 -1.49 -4.37 -12.70
C ALA A 108 -0.34 -5.13 -13.38
N GLU A 109 0.31 -4.51 -14.37
CA GLU A 109 1.46 -5.10 -15.06
C GLU A 109 2.61 -5.39 -14.10
N LYS A 110 2.88 -4.49 -13.15
CA LYS A 110 3.95 -4.68 -12.17
C LYS A 110 3.67 -5.88 -11.26
N ILE A 111 2.43 -6.01 -10.78
CA ILE A 111 2.00 -7.15 -9.95
C ILE A 111 2.20 -8.46 -10.72
N GLN A 112 1.74 -8.49 -11.98
CA GLN A 112 1.88 -9.67 -12.83
C GLN A 112 3.36 -10.01 -13.10
N LYS A 113 4.21 -9.00 -13.37
CA LYS A 113 5.66 -9.18 -13.58
C LYS A 113 6.37 -9.74 -12.35
N GLN A 114 5.87 -9.48 -11.14
CA GLN A 114 6.37 -10.05 -9.89
C GLN A 114 5.72 -11.41 -9.53
N GLY A 115 4.83 -11.93 -10.38
CA GLY A 115 4.17 -13.22 -10.20
C GLY A 115 3.00 -13.22 -9.21
N GLY A 116 2.46 -12.04 -8.89
CA GLY A 116 1.21 -11.91 -8.15
C GLY A 116 0.00 -11.76 -9.08
N ASP A 117 -1.19 -11.91 -8.50
CA ASP A 117 -2.48 -11.67 -9.13
C ASP A 117 -3.09 -10.36 -8.59
N TYR A 118 -4.09 -9.81 -9.26
CA TYR A 118 -4.72 -8.55 -8.83
C TYR A 118 -6.24 -8.55 -8.95
N LEU A 119 -6.90 -7.81 -8.06
CA LEU A 119 -8.33 -7.51 -8.09
C LEU A 119 -8.53 -6.03 -7.76
N PHE A 120 -8.90 -5.24 -8.78
CA PHE A 120 -9.07 -3.79 -8.66
C PHE A 120 -10.53 -3.39 -8.82
N ALA A 121 -10.93 -2.38 -8.05
CA ALA A 121 -12.22 -1.73 -8.24
C ALA A 121 -12.16 -0.77 -9.43
N VAL A 122 -13.13 -0.85 -10.35
CA VAL A 122 -13.22 0.05 -11.50
C VAL A 122 -14.35 1.06 -11.28
N LYS A 123 -14.05 2.35 -11.36
CA LYS A 123 -15.03 3.45 -11.29
C LYS A 123 -14.81 4.42 -12.46
N GLY A 124 -15.38 5.63 -12.38
CA GLY A 124 -15.24 6.68 -13.41
C GLY A 124 -13.81 7.13 -13.72
N ASN A 125 -12.83 6.80 -12.88
CA ASN A 125 -11.41 7.03 -13.16
C ASN A 125 -10.89 6.20 -14.36
N GLN A 126 -11.61 5.15 -14.76
CA GLN A 126 -11.35 4.37 -15.97
C GLN A 126 -12.57 4.40 -16.89
N GLY A 127 -12.93 5.60 -17.39
CA GLY A 127 -14.23 5.85 -18.05
C GLY A 127 -14.62 4.88 -19.17
N ARG A 128 -13.69 4.50 -20.06
CA ARG A 128 -13.99 3.51 -21.12
C ARG A 128 -14.29 2.12 -20.56
N LEU A 129 -13.52 1.69 -19.56
CA LEU A 129 -13.66 0.37 -18.95
C LEU A 129 -14.94 0.30 -18.10
N ASN A 130 -15.21 1.37 -17.34
CA ASN A 130 -16.42 1.49 -16.54
C ASN A 130 -17.68 1.47 -17.43
N LYS A 131 -17.69 2.21 -18.54
CA LYS A 131 -18.78 2.17 -19.53
C LYS A 131 -18.98 0.77 -20.13
N ALA A 132 -17.88 0.09 -20.46
CA ALA A 132 -17.95 -1.27 -21.00
C ALA A 132 -18.53 -2.29 -19.99
N PHE A 133 -18.35 -2.07 -18.68
CA PHE A 133 -19.01 -2.88 -17.67
C PHE A 133 -20.50 -2.57 -17.57
N GLU A 134 -20.89 -1.30 -17.53
CA GLU A 134 -22.30 -0.86 -17.46
C GLU A 134 -23.12 -1.30 -18.69
N GLU A 135 -22.50 -1.38 -19.86
CA GLU A 135 -23.16 -1.85 -21.09
C GLU A 135 -23.36 -3.37 -21.14
N LYS A 136 -22.59 -4.13 -20.35
CA LYS A 136 -22.50 -5.59 -20.46
C LYS A 136 -23.10 -6.34 -19.28
N PHE A 137 -23.18 -5.71 -18.12
CA PHE A 137 -23.70 -6.26 -16.86
C PHE A 137 -24.80 -5.34 -16.31
#